data_AF-W4JX96-F1
#
_entry.id   AF-W4JX96-F1
#
_cell.length_a   1.000
_cell.length_b   1.000
_cell.length_c   1.000
_cell.angle_alpha   90.00
_cell.angle_beta   90.00
_cell.angle_gamma   90.00
#
_symmetry.space_group_name_H-M   'P 1'
#
loop_
_entity.id
_entity.type
_entity.pdbx_description
1 polymer ?
#
loop_
_entity_poly.entity_id
_entity_poly.type
_entity_poly.pdbx_seq_one_letter_code
_entity_poly.pdbx_strand_id
1 'polypeptide(L)'
;SPASSTNSKRLGKRKGGGGGGKGGSSGGKSGGGSSGKSGSGSSGSSGKKGSGSSGSSGSSGSSGGTKSSVPVSNLPGGKSSATAYGNGGGRQVTIASGQPFAGRTAGGASRSEVYGLSFYGSGYPGVASRGVVGRGFPFYFWPIVWGGAATSAVVGGTHYLHDQDEYGNPDNSSRPGGVMTQAQFQSNSTGTTFHILTDNSTLVSLIDSIRSNCTDLSSNSSTVPASYNGSSATDPQPEQTIQYYRSSSVALTLDGYNNSAALSDNENTTATPLPSGIDTTLLDCLNSTIGDAVPLVDAAVAETSA
;
A
#
# COMPACT_ATOMS: atom_id res chain seq x y z
N SER A 1 -31.22 4.39 -47.38
CA SER A 1 -31.58 3.16 -48.11
C SER A 1 -30.82 3.15 -49.42
N PRO A 2 -30.19 2.04 -49.84
CA PRO A 2 -30.68 0.68 -49.72
C PRO A 2 -29.93 -0.18 -48.68
N ALA A 3 -30.65 -1.21 -48.23
CA ALA A 3 -30.16 -2.31 -47.42
C ALA A 3 -29.65 -3.45 -48.32
N SER A 4 -28.64 -4.18 -47.86
CA SER A 4 -28.53 -5.61 -48.18
C SER A 4 -27.74 -6.33 -47.10
N SER A 5 -28.20 -7.55 -46.84
CA SER A 5 -28.09 -8.39 -45.66
C SER A 5 -26.87 -9.32 -45.61
N THR A 6 -26.43 -9.57 -44.38
CA THR A 6 -25.93 -10.82 -43.76
C THR A 6 -24.88 -11.68 -44.46
N ASN A 7 -23.78 -11.95 -43.75
CA ASN A 7 -23.28 -13.33 -43.65
C ASN A 7 -22.55 -13.58 -42.31
N SER A 8 -23.27 -14.11 -41.32
CA SER A 8 -22.71 -14.64 -40.08
C SER A 8 -22.16 -16.05 -40.33
N LYS A 9 -20.85 -16.20 -40.49
CA LYS A 9 -20.20 -17.52 -40.43
C LYS A 9 -19.86 -17.88 -38.99
N ARG A 10 -20.73 -18.72 -38.42
CA ARG A 10 -20.47 -19.52 -37.22
C ARG A 10 -19.29 -20.47 -37.49
N LEU A 11 -18.22 -20.36 -36.70
CA LEU A 11 -17.18 -21.40 -36.61
C LEU A 11 -17.50 -22.29 -35.40
N GLY A 12 -17.58 -23.59 -35.66
CA GLY A 12 -18.17 -24.59 -34.77
C GLY A 12 -17.29 -25.04 -33.60
N LYS A 13 -17.95 -25.70 -32.65
CA LYS A 13 -17.37 -26.42 -31.50
C LYS A 13 -16.48 -27.57 -31.97
N ARG A 14 -15.32 -27.75 -31.33
CA ARG A 14 -14.55 -29.00 -31.39
C ARG A 14 -14.76 -29.83 -30.12
N LYS A 15 -15.01 -31.12 -30.38
CA LYS A 15 -15.29 -32.24 -29.49
C LYS A 15 -14.11 -33.22 -29.57
N GLY A 16 -13.80 -33.91 -28.48
CA GLY A 16 -12.78 -34.97 -28.34
C GLY A 16 -11.79 -34.57 -27.25
N GLY A 17 -11.50 -35.32 -26.18
CA GLY A 17 -11.48 -36.75 -25.82
C GLY A 17 -10.33 -36.83 -24.79
N GLY A 18 -10.22 -37.66 -23.76
CA GLY A 18 -10.78 -38.93 -23.35
C GLY A 18 -9.64 -39.70 -22.66
N GLY A 19 -9.87 -40.27 -21.47
CA GLY A 19 -8.98 -41.24 -20.77
C GLY A 19 -7.81 -40.63 -19.99
N GLY A 20 -7.47 -41.02 -18.76
CA GLY A 20 -7.68 -42.28 -18.04
C GLY A 20 -6.32 -42.96 -17.81
N GLY A 21 -5.87 -43.12 -16.56
CA GLY A 21 -4.64 -43.85 -16.25
C GLY A 21 -4.23 -43.83 -14.78
N LYS A 22 -4.48 -44.95 -14.08
CA LYS A 22 -4.01 -45.32 -12.73
C LYS A 22 -2.62 -45.96 -12.77
N GLY A 23 -1.92 -45.93 -11.63
CA GLY A 23 -0.83 -46.85 -11.23
C GLY A 23 0.28 -46.07 -10.51
N GLY A 24 0.80 -46.41 -9.33
CA GLY A 24 0.70 -47.59 -8.49
C GLY A 24 2.11 -48.01 -8.02
N SER A 25 2.30 -48.14 -6.70
CA SER A 25 3.37 -48.90 -6.01
C SER A 25 4.82 -48.32 -6.05
N SER A 26 5.72 -48.48 -5.07
CA SER A 26 5.78 -49.21 -3.78
C SER A 26 7.17 -49.04 -3.13
N GLY A 27 7.25 -49.16 -1.78
CA GLY A 27 8.39 -49.74 -1.02
C GLY A 27 9.50 -48.78 -0.55
N GLY A 28 10.06 -48.83 0.66
CA GLY A 28 9.99 -49.75 1.82
C GLY A 28 10.52 -49.04 3.10
N LYS A 29 10.07 -49.42 4.32
CA LYS A 29 10.76 -50.25 5.35
C LYS A 29 12.12 -49.67 5.81
N SER A 30 12.53 -49.62 7.09
CA SER A 30 12.11 -50.24 8.36
C SER A 30 13.10 -49.88 9.49
N GLY A 31 12.69 -50.05 10.76
CA GLY A 31 13.54 -50.24 11.95
C GLY A 31 13.40 -49.08 12.94
N GLY A 32 12.98 -49.22 14.20
CA GLY A 32 13.04 -50.31 15.21
C GLY A 32 13.72 -49.69 16.44
N GLY A 33 13.37 -49.86 17.71
CA GLY A 33 12.33 -50.57 18.46
C GLY A 33 12.68 -50.41 19.95
N SER A 34 11.67 -50.55 20.84
CA SER A 34 11.79 -51.04 22.25
C SER A 34 12.58 -50.17 23.27
N SER A 35 12.32 -50.10 24.58
CA SER A 35 11.37 -50.71 25.54
C SER A 35 11.74 -50.20 26.94
N GLY A 36 10.78 -50.20 27.88
CA GLY A 36 11.02 -50.23 29.35
C GLY A 36 10.20 -49.19 30.12
N LYS A 37 9.05 -49.57 30.73
CA LYS A 37 8.88 -50.04 32.13
C LYS A 37 9.36 -48.98 33.15
N SER A 38 8.64 -48.60 34.22
CA SER A 38 7.50 -49.18 34.93
C SER A 38 7.16 -48.33 36.16
N GLY A 39 5.88 -48.31 36.55
CA GLY A 39 5.39 -48.19 37.93
C GLY A 39 5.32 -46.76 38.51
N SER A 40 4.45 -46.43 39.46
CA SER A 40 3.30 -47.12 40.09
C SER A 40 2.81 -46.20 41.22
N GLY A 41 1.48 -46.15 41.41
CA GLY A 41 0.82 -45.70 42.65
C GLY A 41 0.60 -44.20 42.78
N SER A 42 -0.42 -43.70 43.48
CA SER A 42 -1.65 -44.25 44.03
C SER A 42 -2.41 -43.05 44.62
N SER A 43 -3.75 -43.12 44.59
CA SER A 43 -4.72 -42.55 45.56
C SER A 43 -4.68 -41.06 45.93
N GLY A 44 -5.85 -40.42 45.95
CA GLY A 44 -6.06 -39.26 46.83
C GLY A 44 -7.19 -38.32 46.45
N SER A 45 -8.29 -38.40 47.19
CA SER A 45 -9.58 -37.71 47.01
C SER A 45 -9.59 -36.18 47.19
N SER A 46 -10.68 -35.58 46.68
CA SER A 46 -11.54 -34.55 47.32
C SER A 46 -11.23 -33.05 47.21
N GLY A 47 -12.31 -32.27 47.01
CA GLY A 47 -12.43 -30.83 47.40
C GLY A 47 -12.50 -29.86 46.21
N LYS A 48 -13.68 -29.49 45.69
CA LYS A 48 -14.50 -28.30 46.04
C LYS A 48 -13.82 -26.92 45.90
N LYS A 49 -14.47 -26.09 45.06
CA LYS A 49 -14.68 -24.62 45.11
C LYS A 49 -13.57 -23.65 44.68
N GLY A 50 -13.89 -22.89 43.63
CA GLY A 50 -14.01 -21.42 43.72
C GLY A 50 -12.86 -20.55 43.21
N SER A 51 -13.23 -19.43 42.59
CA SER A 51 -12.43 -18.25 42.15
C SER A 51 -11.46 -18.51 40.99
N GLY A 52 -11.50 -17.80 39.85
CA GLY A 52 -11.78 -16.38 39.67
C GLY A 52 -10.45 -15.63 39.69
N SER A 53 -9.78 -15.52 38.55
CA SER A 53 -8.63 -14.62 38.36
C SER A 53 -8.43 -14.31 36.87
N SER A 54 -8.97 -13.15 36.48
CA SER A 54 -8.29 -12.11 35.69
C SER A 54 -7.12 -12.57 34.80
N GLY A 55 -7.42 -12.82 33.53
CA GLY A 55 -6.43 -12.74 32.46
C GLY A 55 -6.14 -11.27 32.18
N SER A 56 -4.97 -10.82 32.61
CA SER A 56 -4.46 -9.45 32.48
C SER A 56 -4.54 -8.96 31.04
N SER A 57 -5.30 -7.88 30.86
CA SER A 57 -5.21 -6.98 29.73
C SER A 57 -3.79 -6.43 29.63
N GLY A 58 -3.05 -6.89 28.63
CA GLY A 58 -1.82 -6.24 28.20
C GLY A 58 -2.19 -4.89 27.58
N SER A 59 -2.10 -3.84 28.38
CA SER A 59 -2.13 -2.46 27.92
C SER A 59 -0.89 -2.18 27.07
N SER A 60 -1.01 -2.29 25.75
CA SER A 60 -0.19 -1.53 24.83
C SER A 60 -0.96 -0.27 24.47
N GLY A 61 -0.52 0.86 25.02
CA GLY A 61 -1.06 2.16 24.66
C GLY A 61 -0.83 2.42 23.17
N SER A 62 -1.90 2.40 22.40
CA SER A 62 -1.99 3.07 21.13
C SER A 62 -3.27 3.88 21.18
N SER A 63 -3.15 5.20 21.12
CA SER A 63 -4.20 6.05 20.57
C SER A 63 -4.35 5.69 19.08
N GLY A 64 -4.81 4.47 18.81
CA GLY A 64 -4.87 3.88 17.49
C GLY A 64 -6.28 4.02 16.97
N GLY A 65 -6.45 4.71 15.85
CA GLY A 65 -7.74 4.89 15.21
C GLY A 65 -8.47 3.56 15.00
N THR A 66 -9.80 3.62 14.95
CA THR A 66 -10.60 2.42 14.77
C THR A 66 -10.39 1.88 13.35
N LYS A 67 -10.08 0.59 13.23
CA LYS A 67 -9.98 -0.07 11.92
C LYS A 67 -11.26 0.14 11.14
N SER A 68 -11.14 0.65 9.92
CA SER A 68 -12.28 0.91 9.05
C SER A 68 -11.99 0.39 7.63
N SER A 69 -13.03 -0.17 7.00
CA SER A 69 -12.95 -0.64 5.63
C SER A 69 -12.99 0.54 4.68
N VAL A 70 -12.01 0.60 3.78
CA VAL A 70 -11.90 1.59 2.71
C VAL A 70 -12.21 0.90 1.39
N PRO A 71 -13.24 1.32 0.65
CA PRO A 71 -13.53 0.75 -0.67
C PRO A 71 -12.43 1.16 -1.65
N VAL A 72 -11.87 0.17 -2.36
CA VAL A 72 -10.77 0.36 -3.32
C VAL A 72 -11.12 -0.38 -4.60
N SER A 73 -11.32 0.37 -5.68
CA SER A 73 -11.52 -0.17 -7.02
C SER A 73 -10.20 -0.71 -7.60
N ASN A 74 -10.30 -1.55 -8.63
CA ASN A 74 -9.17 -2.00 -9.46
C ASN A 74 -8.04 -2.75 -8.74
N LEU A 75 -8.29 -3.32 -7.56
CA LEU A 75 -7.31 -4.20 -6.91
C LEU A 75 -7.18 -5.53 -7.67
N PRO A 76 -5.96 -6.06 -7.86
CA PRO A 76 -5.78 -7.37 -8.47
C PRO A 76 -6.25 -8.49 -7.53
N GLY A 77 -6.59 -9.64 -8.10
CA GLY A 77 -7.01 -10.83 -7.35
C GLY A 77 -8.45 -10.79 -6.82
N GLY A 78 -9.32 -9.94 -7.39
CA GLY A 78 -10.74 -9.87 -7.04
C GLY A 78 -11.02 -9.17 -5.70
N LYS A 79 -10.03 -8.49 -5.15
CA LYS A 79 -10.17 -7.69 -3.93
C LYS A 79 -10.88 -6.36 -4.26
N SER A 80 -11.56 -5.79 -3.28
CA SER A 80 -12.34 -4.54 -3.47
C SER A 80 -12.25 -3.57 -2.29
N SER A 81 -11.41 -3.87 -1.30
CA SER A 81 -11.23 -3.02 -0.12
C SER A 81 -9.84 -3.15 0.47
N ALA A 82 -9.50 -2.12 1.24
CA ALA A 82 -8.37 -2.06 2.15
C ALA A 82 -8.88 -1.66 3.55
N THR A 83 -8.00 -1.66 4.53
CA THR A 83 -8.35 -1.34 5.93
C THR A 83 -7.44 -0.23 6.44
N ALA A 84 -8.03 0.91 6.80
CA ALA A 84 -7.32 1.95 7.54
C ALA A 84 -6.96 1.41 8.93
N TYR A 85 -5.76 1.71 9.43
CA TYR A 85 -5.22 1.08 10.65
C TYR A 85 -5.12 -0.46 10.59
N GLY A 86 -5.29 -1.06 9.40
CA GLY A 86 -5.12 -2.49 9.16
C GLY A 86 -3.65 -2.91 9.24
N ASN A 87 -3.37 -4.19 9.41
CA ASN A 87 -1.97 -4.65 9.44
C ASN A 87 -1.42 -4.87 8.02
N GLY A 88 -2.29 -5.01 7.02
CA GLY A 88 -1.89 -5.38 5.67
C GLY A 88 -1.38 -6.82 5.60
N GLY A 89 -0.49 -7.07 4.65
CA GLY A 89 0.14 -8.37 4.43
C GLY A 89 -0.69 -9.28 3.54
N GLY A 90 -0.74 -10.56 3.92
CA GLY A 90 -1.29 -11.62 3.09
C GLY A 90 -0.32 -12.14 2.04
N ARG A 91 -0.79 -13.05 1.21
CA ARG A 91 0.04 -13.70 0.20
C ARG A 91 0.30 -12.75 -0.97
N GLN A 92 1.54 -12.74 -1.44
CA GLN A 92 1.88 -12.14 -2.73
C GLN A 92 1.20 -12.92 -3.87
N VAL A 93 0.55 -12.19 -4.78
CA VAL A 93 -0.13 -12.74 -5.95
C VAL A 93 0.54 -12.25 -7.23
N THR A 94 0.49 -13.06 -8.29
CA THR A 94 0.85 -12.61 -9.64
C THR A 94 -0.37 -11.96 -10.29
N ILE A 95 -0.18 -10.78 -10.87
CA ILE A 95 -1.23 -10.07 -11.59
C ILE A 95 -1.60 -10.87 -12.84
N ALA A 96 -2.89 -11.18 -12.97
CA ALA A 96 -3.42 -11.99 -14.05
C ALA A 96 -3.29 -11.30 -15.42
N SER A 97 -3.29 -12.10 -16.48
CA SER A 97 -3.37 -11.59 -17.85
C SER A 97 -4.65 -10.78 -18.07
N GLY A 98 -4.57 -9.70 -18.85
CA GLY A 98 -5.69 -8.79 -19.12
C GLY A 98 -5.91 -7.73 -18.03
N GLN A 99 -5.01 -7.62 -17.06
CA GLN A 99 -4.95 -6.51 -16.11
C GLN A 99 -3.69 -5.66 -16.35
N PRO A 100 -3.68 -4.37 -15.98
CA PRO A 100 -2.45 -3.57 -15.96
C PRO A 100 -1.34 -4.29 -15.19
N PHE A 101 -0.11 -4.27 -15.72
CA PHE A 101 1.06 -4.94 -15.12
C PHE A 101 0.97 -6.47 -14.99
N ALA A 102 0.22 -7.13 -15.88
CA ALA A 102 0.16 -8.58 -15.96
C ALA A 102 1.56 -9.24 -15.88
N GLY A 103 1.68 -10.27 -15.04
CA GLY A 103 2.94 -10.97 -14.78
C GLY A 103 3.76 -10.40 -13.62
N ARG A 104 3.52 -9.16 -13.17
CA ARG A 104 4.15 -8.62 -11.96
C ARG A 104 3.50 -9.15 -10.68
N THR A 105 4.15 -8.93 -9.55
CA THR A 105 3.65 -9.34 -8.24
C THR A 105 2.93 -8.20 -7.52
N ALA A 106 1.91 -8.53 -6.72
CA ALA A 106 1.20 -7.60 -5.85
C ALA A 106 0.96 -8.22 -4.46
N GLY A 107 0.98 -7.40 -3.41
CA GLY A 107 0.81 -7.85 -2.03
C GLY A 107 2.08 -8.42 -1.38
N GLY A 108 1.95 -8.75 -0.10
CA GLY A 108 3.01 -9.35 0.72
C GLY A 108 3.60 -8.41 1.78
N ALA A 109 3.52 -7.09 1.57
CA ALA A 109 4.03 -6.13 2.55
C ALA A 109 2.99 -5.79 3.63
N SER A 110 3.50 -5.47 4.81
CA SER A 110 2.75 -5.20 6.02
C SER A 110 2.98 -3.78 6.53
N ARG A 111 2.20 -3.37 7.55
CA ARG A 111 2.28 -2.06 8.20
C ARG A 111 3.71 -1.65 8.60
N SER A 112 4.53 -2.61 9.05
CA SER A 112 5.93 -2.33 9.45
C SER A 112 6.84 -1.90 8.31
N GLU A 113 6.41 -2.08 7.07
CA GLU A 113 7.18 -1.76 5.85
C GLU A 113 6.62 -0.52 5.13
N VAL A 114 5.65 0.17 5.74
CA VAL A 114 4.96 1.31 5.11
C VAL A 114 5.88 2.50 4.90
N TYR A 115 6.77 2.78 5.85
CA TYR A 115 7.64 3.95 5.78
C TYR A 115 8.73 3.77 4.71
N GLY A 116 8.80 4.73 3.78
CA GLY A 116 9.89 4.88 2.83
C GLY A 116 10.94 5.88 3.32
N LEU A 117 11.54 6.60 2.37
CA LEU A 117 12.45 7.72 2.60
C LEU A 117 11.97 8.93 1.79
N SER A 118 12.77 9.99 1.69
CA SER A 118 12.43 11.21 0.92
C SER A 118 12.71 11.11 -0.58
N PHE A 119 13.15 9.94 -1.07
CA PHE A 119 13.37 9.70 -2.50
C PHE A 119 12.37 8.69 -3.06
N TYR A 120 12.03 8.88 -4.33
CA TYR A 120 11.07 8.05 -5.04
C TYR A 120 11.66 6.66 -5.36
N GLY A 121 10.84 5.62 -5.17
CA GLY A 121 11.29 4.22 -5.20
C GLY A 121 11.65 3.64 -3.84
N SER A 122 11.60 4.45 -2.78
CA SER A 122 11.78 3.97 -1.40
C SER A 122 10.52 3.28 -0.84
N GLY A 123 10.68 2.56 0.28
CA GLY A 123 9.60 1.83 0.94
C GLY A 123 9.24 0.50 0.26
N TYR A 124 10.14 -0.02 -0.58
CA TYR A 124 10.03 -1.36 -1.15
C TYR A 124 10.76 -2.37 -0.24
N PRO A 125 10.11 -3.45 0.22
CA PRO A 125 10.76 -4.46 1.05
C PRO A 125 12.02 -5.04 0.40
N GLY A 126 13.14 -4.98 1.10
CA GLY A 126 14.41 -5.56 0.66
C GLY A 126 15.10 -4.81 -0.49
N VAL A 127 14.66 -3.60 -0.84
CA VAL A 127 15.27 -2.81 -1.91
C VAL A 127 15.60 -1.39 -1.46
N ALA A 128 16.86 -1.00 -1.62
CA ALA A 128 17.37 0.33 -1.24
C ALA A 128 17.58 1.28 -2.44
N SER A 129 17.28 0.82 -3.66
CA SER A 129 17.57 1.57 -4.89
C SER A 129 16.51 2.61 -5.24
N ARG A 130 16.89 3.62 -6.03
CA ARG A 130 15.97 4.65 -6.53
C ARG A 130 15.08 4.15 -7.68
N GLY A 131 13.97 4.85 -7.89
CA GLY A 131 13.02 4.59 -8.96
C GLY A 131 12.18 3.33 -8.76
N VAL A 132 11.14 3.17 -9.59
CA VAL A 132 10.14 2.10 -9.44
C VAL A 132 10.03 1.18 -10.65
N VAL A 133 10.72 1.50 -11.74
CA VAL A 133 10.66 0.77 -13.03
C VAL A 133 10.73 -0.75 -12.82
N GLY A 134 9.76 -1.46 -13.41
CA GLY A 134 9.74 -2.92 -13.38
C GLY A 134 9.37 -3.54 -12.03
N ARG A 135 9.14 -2.75 -10.97
CA ARG A 135 8.84 -3.30 -9.64
C ARG A 135 7.43 -3.86 -9.55
N GLY A 136 7.26 -4.78 -8.60
CA GLY A 136 5.95 -5.22 -8.15
C GLY A 136 5.23 -4.16 -7.30
N PHE A 137 4.13 -4.56 -6.68
CA PHE A 137 3.28 -3.69 -5.87
C PHE A 137 3.07 -4.31 -4.49
N PRO A 138 4.06 -4.20 -3.57
CA PRO A 138 4.04 -4.91 -2.29
C PRO A 138 2.77 -4.64 -1.46
N PHE A 139 2.15 -3.48 -1.67
CA PHE A 139 0.92 -3.06 -1.03
C PHE A 139 -0.32 -3.05 -1.95
N TYR A 140 -0.23 -3.61 -3.16
CA TYR A 140 -1.24 -3.58 -4.23
C TYR A 140 -1.41 -2.23 -4.95
N PHE A 141 -1.05 -1.12 -4.34
CA PHE A 141 -1.16 0.22 -4.91
C PHE A 141 0.02 0.56 -5.82
N TRP A 142 -0.25 1.31 -6.88
CA TRP A 142 0.77 1.76 -7.82
C TRP A 142 1.52 2.96 -7.25
N PRO A 143 2.82 3.12 -7.58
CA PRO A 143 3.53 4.36 -7.31
C PRO A 143 2.80 5.59 -7.86
N ILE A 144 2.91 6.71 -7.15
CA ILE A 144 2.45 8.01 -7.65
C ILE A 144 3.32 8.43 -8.84
N VAL A 145 2.75 9.16 -9.78
CA VAL A 145 3.51 9.75 -10.88
C VAL A 145 3.50 11.24 -10.73
N TRP A 146 4.69 11.85 -10.69
CA TRP A 146 4.80 13.30 -10.69
C TRP A 146 4.39 13.80 -12.07
N GLY A 147 3.34 14.63 -12.10
CA GLY A 147 2.88 15.25 -13.35
C GLY A 147 3.86 16.31 -13.83
N GLY A 148 3.46 16.99 -14.90
CA GLY A 148 4.35 17.83 -15.70
C GLY A 148 4.44 17.22 -17.08
N ALA A 149 4.29 18.05 -18.11
CA ALA A 149 4.44 17.63 -19.48
C ALA A 149 5.75 16.85 -19.64
N ALA A 150 5.73 15.87 -20.53
CA ALA A 150 6.92 15.39 -21.20
C ALA A 150 7.67 16.57 -21.86
N THR A 151 8.38 17.36 -21.08
CA THR A 151 9.56 18.10 -21.48
C THR A 151 10.67 17.35 -20.76
N SER A 152 11.18 16.25 -21.29
CA SER A 152 12.17 16.27 -22.39
C SER A 152 13.19 17.42 -22.30
N ALA A 153 13.40 17.99 -21.10
CA ALA A 153 14.26 19.15 -20.85
C ALA A 153 14.82 19.21 -19.40
N VAL A 154 14.58 18.23 -18.53
CA VAL A 154 15.52 18.00 -17.41
C VAL A 154 16.71 17.25 -18.00
N VAL A 155 17.71 18.00 -18.41
CA VAL A 155 19.02 17.48 -18.82
C VAL A 155 19.65 16.84 -17.59
N GLY A 156 19.39 15.54 -17.38
CA GLY A 156 20.04 14.71 -16.37
C GLY A 156 19.09 13.97 -15.42
N GLY A 157 18.96 12.65 -15.61
CA GLY A 157 18.66 11.67 -14.55
C GLY A 157 17.21 11.50 -14.06
N THR A 158 16.29 12.46 -14.21
CA THR A 158 14.99 12.39 -13.52
C THR A 158 13.90 11.53 -14.18
N HIS A 159 14.23 10.74 -15.20
CA HIS A 159 13.25 9.95 -15.97
C HIS A 159 12.40 9.01 -15.11
N TYR A 160 12.95 8.50 -14.01
CA TYR A 160 12.25 7.58 -13.12
C TYR A 160 11.10 8.24 -12.34
N LEU A 161 11.06 9.58 -12.22
CA LEU A 161 10.04 10.31 -11.45
C LEU A 161 8.76 10.57 -12.26
N HIS A 162 8.87 10.58 -13.59
CA HIS A 162 7.80 10.94 -14.52
C HIS A 162 7.42 9.77 -15.42
N ASP A 163 7.49 8.54 -14.89
CA ASP A 163 7.23 7.30 -15.65
C ASP A 163 5.72 7.09 -15.89
N GLN A 164 5.14 8.06 -16.60
CA GLN A 164 3.78 8.02 -17.14
C GLN A 164 3.63 6.90 -18.17
N ASP A 165 4.73 6.49 -18.81
CA ASP A 165 4.76 5.37 -19.75
C ASP A 165 4.46 4.04 -19.05
N GLU A 166 5.02 3.82 -17.85
CA GLU A 166 4.76 2.61 -17.08
C GLU A 166 3.48 2.71 -16.25
N TYR A 167 3.30 3.78 -15.47
CA TYR A 167 2.23 3.86 -14.47
C TYR A 167 0.99 4.66 -14.90
N GLY A 168 1.04 5.25 -16.10
CA GLY A 168 -0.02 6.09 -16.64
C GLY A 168 -0.07 7.48 -16.01
N ASN A 169 -0.89 8.34 -16.59
CA ASN A 169 -1.08 9.71 -16.13
C ASN A 169 -1.77 9.80 -14.74
N PRO A 170 -1.68 10.96 -14.07
CA PRO A 170 -2.40 11.21 -12.82
C PRO A 170 -3.92 10.98 -12.89
N ASP A 171 -4.54 11.22 -14.05
CA ASP A 171 -5.97 11.02 -14.31
C ASP A 171 -6.36 9.57 -14.65
N ASN A 172 -5.42 8.63 -14.58
CA ASN A 172 -5.68 7.22 -14.88
C ASN A 172 -6.59 6.58 -13.83
N SER A 173 -7.87 6.41 -14.18
CA SER A 173 -8.89 5.82 -13.30
C SER A 173 -8.76 4.30 -13.10
N SER A 174 -7.86 3.62 -13.82
CA SER A 174 -7.59 2.19 -13.63
C SER A 174 -6.62 1.91 -12.47
N ARG A 175 -6.03 2.95 -11.87
CA ARG A 175 -5.25 2.88 -10.64
C ARG A 175 -6.09 2.28 -9.50
N PRO A 176 -5.50 1.45 -8.62
CA PRO A 176 -6.13 1.04 -7.37
C PRO A 176 -6.51 2.27 -6.55
N GLY A 177 -7.79 2.40 -6.19
CA GLY A 177 -8.32 3.56 -5.46
C GLY A 177 -8.61 4.79 -6.33
N GLY A 178 -8.47 4.68 -7.66
CA GLY A 178 -8.83 5.70 -8.62
C GLY A 178 -7.71 6.69 -8.94
N VAL A 179 -8.09 7.82 -9.55
CA VAL A 179 -7.16 8.86 -10.00
C VAL A 179 -6.33 9.44 -8.86
N MET A 180 -5.17 10.00 -9.18
CA MET A 180 -4.35 10.71 -8.21
C MET A 180 -5.01 12.02 -7.79
N THR A 181 -4.94 12.30 -6.51
CA THR A 181 -5.53 13.46 -5.86
C THR A 181 -4.60 13.97 -4.77
N GLN A 182 -4.80 15.23 -4.39
CA GLN A 182 -3.99 15.90 -3.39
C GLN A 182 -4.84 16.57 -2.32
N ALA A 183 -4.26 16.77 -1.14
CA ALA A 183 -4.84 17.54 -0.07
C ALA A 183 -3.75 18.37 0.62
N GLN A 184 -4.06 19.63 0.90
CA GLN A 184 -3.24 20.52 1.72
C GLN A 184 -3.66 20.46 3.20
N PHE A 185 -2.68 20.49 4.09
CA PHE A 185 -2.85 20.64 5.54
C PHE A 185 -1.92 21.75 6.01
N GLN A 186 -2.49 22.82 6.56
CA GLN A 186 -1.75 24.00 6.96
C GLN A 186 -1.80 24.15 8.48
N SER A 187 -0.64 24.37 9.08
CA SER A 187 -0.46 24.68 10.50
C SER A 187 -1.18 25.97 10.88
N ASN A 188 -1.93 25.94 11.98
CA ASN A 188 -2.57 27.13 12.52
C ASN A 188 -1.58 28.04 13.27
N SER A 189 -0.46 27.48 13.76
CA SER A 189 0.53 28.19 14.55
C SER A 189 1.60 28.90 13.71
N THR A 190 2.08 28.25 12.65
CA THR A 190 3.21 28.76 11.83
C THR A 190 2.82 29.11 10.40
N GLY A 191 1.65 28.66 9.93
CA GLY A 191 1.27 28.74 8.52
C GLY A 191 2.00 27.75 7.60
N THR A 192 2.85 26.87 8.14
CA THR A 192 3.52 25.79 7.41
C THR A 192 2.49 24.94 6.67
N THR A 193 2.69 24.71 5.38
CA THR A 193 1.76 23.95 4.54
C THR A 193 2.39 22.66 4.06
N PHE A 194 1.69 21.56 4.30
CA PHE A 194 2.05 20.22 3.86
C PHE A 194 1.04 19.74 2.84
N HIS A 195 1.48 18.95 1.85
CA HIS A 195 0.56 18.28 0.93
C HIS A 195 0.71 16.77 1.00
N ILE A 196 -0.40 16.07 0.86
CA ILE A 196 -0.44 14.61 0.66
C ILE A 196 -0.89 14.34 -0.75
N LEU A 197 -0.15 13.49 -1.47
CA LEU A 197 -0.44 13.06 -2.83
C LEU A 197 -0.58 11.53 -2.89
N THR A 198 -1.74 11.04 -3.34
CA THR A 198 -2.03 9.60 -3.45
C THR A 198 -3.32 9.35 -4.28
N ASP A 199 -3.78 8.09 -4.37
CA ASP A 199 -5.07 7.74 -4.99
C ASP A 199 -6.27 8.28 -4.19
N ASN A 200 -7.39 8.52 -4.87
CA ASN A 200 -8.58 9.15 -4.29
C ASN A 200 -9.12 8.40 -3.05
N SER A 201 -9.35 7.09 -3.15
CA SER A 201 -9.84 6.29 -2.01
C SER A 201 -8.94 6.40 -0.78
N THR A 202 -7.63 6.33 -0.97
CA THR A 202 -6.65 6.48 0.10
C THR A 202 -6.68 7.89 0.69
N LEU A 203 -6.76 8.93 -0.15
CA LEU A 203 -6.73 10.30 0.33
C LEU A 203 -8.00 10.67 1.12
N VAL A 204 -9.18 10.23 0.67
CA VAL A 204 -10.43 10.38 1.44
C VAL A 204 -10.26 9.81 2.84
N SER A 205 -9.78 8.57 2.95
CA SER A 205 -9.57 7.92 4.25
C SER A 205 -8.53 8.63 5.12
N LEU A 206 -7.46 9.16 4.52
CA LEU A 206 -6.40 9.86 5.24
C LEU A 206 -6.86 11.24 5.73
N ILE A 207 -7.66 11.98 4.95
CA ILE A 207 -8.23 13.26 5.40
C ILE A 207 -9.03 13.05 6.68
N ASP A 208 -9.92 12.05 6.73
CA ASP A 208 -10.70 11.75 7.93
C ASP A 208 -9.81 11.42 9.13
N SER A 209 -8.79 10.58 8.90
CA SER A 209 -7.85 10.15 9.95
C SER A 209 -6.99 11.30 10.46
N ILE A 210 -6.50 12.17 9.58
CA ILE A 210 -5.67 13.32 9.95
C ILE A 210 -6.50 14.33 10.74
N ARG A 211 -7.72 14.61 10.31
CA ARG A 211 -8.61 15.55 11.01
C ARG A 211 -9.05 15.04 12.36
N SER A 212 -9.12 13.72 12.58
CA SER A 212 -9.44 13.14 13.89
C SER A 212 -8.26 13.10 14.85
N ASN A 213 -7.02 13.04 14.35
CA ASN A 213 -5.83 12.86 15.18
C ASN A 213 -4.97 14.13 15.34
N CYS A 214 -4.98 15.03 14.36
CA CYS A 214 -4.15 16.25 14.37
C CYS A 214 -4.96 17.48 14.78
N THR A 215 -4.47 18.19 15.80
CA THR A 215 -5.18 19.32 16.42
C THR A 215 -4.71 20.70 15.95
N ASP A 216 -3.50 20.84 15.40
CA ASP A 216 -2.96 22.14 14.95
C ASP A 216 -3.26 22.44 13.46
N LEU A 217 -4.43 22.02 13.00
CA LEU A 217 -4.88 22.24 11.62
C LEU A 217 -5.64 23.56 11.51
N SER A 218 -5.17 24.43 10.62
CA SER A 218 -5.89 25.65 10.24
C SER A 218 -7.17 25.34 9.48
N SER A 219 -8.09 26.31 9.44
CA SER A 219 -9.34 26.23 8.68
C SER A 219 -9.15 26.11 7.15
N ASN A 220 -7.96 26.45 6.65
CA ASN A 220 -7.59 26.32 5.23
C ASN A 220 -7.17 24.89 4.86
N SER A 221 -7.06 23.98 5.84
CA SER A 221 -6.74 22.58 5.60
C SER A 221 -7.90 21.87 4.92
N SER A 222 -7.57 20.94 4.03
CA SER A 222 -8.52 20.23 3.19
C SER A 222 -9.51 19.41 4.02
N THR A 223 -10.74 19.34 3.54
CA THR A 223 -11.80 18.44 4.04
C THR A 223 -12.23 17.42 2.99
N VAL A 224 -11.80 17.61 1.74
CA VAL A 224 -12.06 16.73 0.60
C VAL A 224 -10.83 16.70 -0.32
N PRO A 225 -10.60 15.62 -1.07
CA PRO A 225 -9.55 15.58 -2.09
C PRO A 225 -9.72 16.63 -3.19
N ALA A 226 -8.62 17.23 -3.61
CA ALA A 226 -8.54 18.02 -4.83
C ALA A 226 -7.89 17.21 -5.96
N SER A 227 -8.25 17.50 -7.21
CA SER A 227 -7.61 16.89 -8.37
C SER A 227 -6.12 17.24 -8.43
N TYR A 228 -5.29 16.29 -8.85
CA TYR A 228 -3.88 16.52 -9.14
C TYR A 228 -3.62 16.20 -10.62
N ASN A 229 -2.97 17.13 -11.32
CA ASN A 229 -2.49 16.91 -12.70
C ASN A 229 -0.99 17.20 -12.86
N GLY A 230 -0.33 17.63 -11.78
CA GLY A 230 1.09 18.01 -11.72
C GLY A 230 1.49 19.11 -12.68
N SER A 231 0.54 19.92 -13.13
CA SER A 231 0.75 21.03 -14.06
C SER A 231 0.41 22.38 -13.43
N SER A 232 -0.26 22.40 -12.27
CA SER A 232 -0.48 23.64 -11.53
C SER A 232 0.79 24.10 -10.84
N ALA A 233 1.01 25.42 -10.77
CA ALA A 233 2.11 25.99 -9.99
C ALA A 233 2.01 25.70 -8.48
N THR A 234 0.82 25.33 -8.01
CA THR A 234 0.54 24.95 -6.62
C THR A 234 0.59 23.44 -6.39
N ASP A 235 0.81 22.64 -7.43
CA ASP A 235 0.88 21.19 -7.29
C ASP A 235 2.21 20.80 -6.63
N PRO A 236 2.20 19.84 -5.69
CA PRO A 236 3.41 19.38 -5.03
C PRO A 236 4.37 18.76 -6.04
N GLN A 237 5.65 18.98 -5.79
CA GLN A 237 6.77 18.56 -6.63
C GLN A 237 7.60 17.47 -5.93
N PRO A 238 8.31 16.61 -6.69
CA PRO A 238 9.11 15.54 -6.10
C PRO A 238 10.17 16.05 -5.12
N GLU A 239 10.80 17.20 -5.39
CA GLU A 239 11.83 17.82 -4.54
C GLU A 239 11.28 18.29 -3.19
N GLN A 240 9.97 18.50 -3.09
CA GLN A 240 9.29 18.90 -1.86
C GLN A 240 8.96 17.69 -0.98
N THR A 241 9.22 16.46 -1.45
CA THR A 241 8.88 15.25 -0.70
C THR A 241 9.77 15.09 0.53
N ILE A 242 9.12 15.00 1.69
CA ILE A 242 9.79 14.73 2.96
C ILE A 242 9.70 13.24 3.32
N GLN A 243 8.64 12.55 2.89
CA GLN A 243 8.43 11.15 3.19
C GLN A 243 7.53 10.48 2.15
N TYR A 244 8.00 9.37 1.58
CA TYR A 244 7.15 8.43 0.85
C TYR A 244 6.61 7.35 1.78
N TYR A 245 5.43 6.82 1.47
CA TYR A 245 4.84 5.67 2.15
C TYR A 245 4.34 4.66 1.15
N ARG A 246 4.17 3.42 1.63
CA ARG A 246 3.50 2.34 0.91
C ARG A 246 4.14 2.12 -0.46
N SER A 247 5.47 1.97 -0.49
CA SER A 247 6.27 1.81 -1.72
C SER A 247 6.07 2.93 -2.74
N SER A 248 6.20 4.19 -2.31
CA SER A 248 6.04 5.40 -3.13
C SER A 248 4.64 5.60 -3.75
N SER A 249 3.59 5.03 -3.16
CA SER A 249 2.19 5.25 -3.58
C SER A 249 1.45 6.31 -2.75
N VAL A 250 2.12 6.85 -1.74
CA VAL A 250 1.71 8.05 -0.99
C VAL A 250 2.95 8.90 -0.80
N ALA A 251 2.82 10.21 -1.00
CA ALA A 251 3.87 11.18 -0.67
C ALA A 251 3.33 12.24 0.29
N LEU A 252 4.12 12.55 1.31
CA LEU A 252 3.99 13.76 2.12
C LEU A 252 5.05 14.75 1.67
N THR A 253 4.62 15.98 1.38
CA THR A 253 5.47 17.06 0.88
C THR A 253 5.31 18.31 1.73
N LEU A 254 6.30 19.21 1.64
CA LEU A 254 6.36 20.47 2.40
C LEU A 254 6.58 21.64 1.45
N ASP A 255 5.71 22.65 1.51
CA ASP A 255 5.87 23.87 0.73
C ASP A 255 7.17 24.61 1.11
N GLY A 256 7.88 25.08 0.10
CA GLY A 256 9.18 25.76 0.26
C GLY A 256 10.36 24.85 0.56
N TYR A 257 10.16 23.53 0.75
CA TYR A 257 11.27 22.58 0.85
C TYR A 257 11.85 22.25 -0.53
N ASN A 258 13.16 22.11 -0.62
CA ASN A 258 13.85 21.76 -1.85
C ASN A 258 14.97 20.75 -1.58
N ASN A 259 14.65 19.48 -1.84
CA ASN A 259 15.57 18.36 -1.76
C ASN A 259 16.05 17.93 -3.14
N SER A 260 17.01 18.66 -3.72
CA SER A 260 17.60 18.29 -5.01
C SER A 260 18.27 16.90 -4.99
N ALA A 261 18.68 16.41 -3.81
CA ALA A 261 19.17 15.04 -3.65
C ALA A 261 18.09 13.97 -3.89
N ALA A 262 16.79 14.31 -3.80
CA ALA A 262 15.71 13.41 -4.17
C ALA A 262 15.67 13.12 -5.67
N LEU A 263 16.23 14.01 -6.50
CA LEU A 263 16.26 13.90 -7.97
C LEU A 263 17.50 13.18 -8.52
N SER A 264 18.56 13.12 -7.71
CA SER A 264 19.82 12.50 -8.09
C SER A 264 19.67 10.99 -8.33
N ASP A 265 20.34 10.47 -9.35
CA ASP A 265 20.50 9.02 -9.57
C ASP A 265 21.47 8.39 -8.56
N ASN A 266 22.24 9.19 -7.82
CA ASN A 266 23.18 8.69 -6.83
C ASN A 266 22.46 8.32 -5.53
N GLU A 267 22.37 7.02 -5.28
CA GLU A 267 21.76 6.41 -4.08
C GLU A 267 22.42 6.85 -2.77
N ASN A 268 23.68 7.31 -2.81
CA ASN A 268 24.41 7.80 -1.63
C ASN A 268 24.17 9.28 -1.34
N THR A 269 23.37 9.98 -2.15
CA THR A 269 23.10 11.40 -1.92
C THR A 269 22.17 11.55 -0.72
N THR A 270 22.63 12.25 0.31
CA THR A 270 21.85 12.53 1.53
C THR A 270 20.79 13.59 1.27
N ALA A 271 19.62 13.43 1.86
CA ALA A 271 18.55 14.42 1.77
C ALA A 271 18.97 15.77 2.37
N THR A 272 18.54 16.87 1.74
CA THR A 272 18.70 18.22 2.31
C THR A 272 17.98 18.27 3.67
N PRO A 273 18.58 18.85 4.74
CA PRO A 273 17.88 19.03 6.00
C PRO A 273 16.57 19.82 5.84
N LEU A 274 15.57 19.51 6.67
CA LEU A 274 14.33 20.30 6.69
C LEU A 274 14.61 21.76 7.08
N PRO A 275 13.85 22.73 6.54
CA PRO A 275 14.01 24.13 6.91
C PRO A 275 13.73 24.36 8.40
N SER A 276 14.41 25.34 9.00
CA SER A 276 14.06 25.80 10.35
C SER A 276 12.76 26.60 10.34
N GLY A 277 12.04 26.60 11.45
CA GLY A 277 10.79 27.37 11.60
C GLY A 277 9.54 26.71 11.03
N ILE A 278 9.64 25.45 10.59
CA ILE A 278 8.46 24.64 10.25
C ILE A 278 7.74 24.16 11.51
N ASP A 279 6.46 23.86 11.38
CA ASP A 279 5.70 23.18 12.42
C ASP A 279 6.05 21.69 12.48
N THR A 280 6.99 21.34 13.35
CA THR A 280 7.39 19.95 13.58
C THR A 280 6.31 19.15 14.29
N THR A 281 5.44 19.78 15.07
CA THR A 281 4.35 19.09 15.78
C THR A 281 3.29 18.62 14.80
N LEU A 282 2.88 19.47 13.86
CA LEU A 282 1.98 19.05 12.78
C LEU A 282 2.65 18.02 11.87
N LEU A 283 3.93 18.22 11.52
CA LEU A 283 4.68 17.24 10.74
C LEU A 283 4.68 15.85 11.39
N ASP A 284 5.01 15.76 12.68
CA ASP A 284 5.04 14.49 13.40
C ASP A 284 3.65 13.84 13.45
N CYS A 285 2.61 14.65 13.65
CA CYS A 285 1.23 14.16 13.63
C CYS A 285 0.83 13.61 12.26
N LEU A 286 1.12 14.33 11.18
CA LEU A 286 0.85 13.89 9.80
C LEU A 286 1.62 12.61 9.51
N ASN A 287 2.92 12.58 9.81
CA ASN A 287 3.79 11.45 9.53
C ASN A 287 3.34 10.17 10.24
N SER A 288 3.08 10.27 11.55
CA SER A 288 2.57 9.14 12.35
C SER A 288 1.19 8.70 11.87
N THR A 289 0.27 9.64 11.65
CA THR A 289 -1.09 9.32 11.23
C THR A 289 -1.12 8.64 9.87
N ILE A 290 -0.32 9.10 8.90
CA ILE A 290 -0.25 8.45 7.58
C ILE A 290 0.30 7.02 7.73
N GLY A 291 1.40 6.84 8.48
CA GLY A 291 1.99 5.52 8.68
C GLY A 291 1.01 4.53 9.32
N ASP A 292 0.30 4.96 10.35
CA ASP A 292 -0.66 4.14 11.09
C ASP A 292 -1.95 3.91 10.30
N ALA A 293 -2.48 4.95 9.65
CA ALA A 293 -3.83 4.94 9.09
C ALA A 293 -3.90 4.57 7.61
N VAL A 294 -2.81 4.67 6.83
CA VAL A 294 -2.89 4.46 5.37
C VAL A 294 -3.56 3.11 5.06
N PRO A 295 -4.57 3.05 4.18
CA PRO A 295 -5.31 1.81 3.96
C PRO A 295 -4.40 0.73 3.38
N LEU A 296 -4.40 -0.43 4.03
CA LEU A 296 -3.67 -1.62 3.57
C LEU A 296 -4.63 -2.75 3.24
N VAL A 297 -4.35 -3.44 2.16
CA VAL A 297 -5.10 -4.63 1.78
C VAL A 297 -4.72 -5.76 2.73
N ASP A 298 -5.67 -6.22 3.53
CA ASP A 298 -5.43 -7.31 4.47
C ASP A 298 -5.36 -8.67 3.76
N ALA A 299 -4.78 -9.64 4.47
CA ALA A 299 -4.88 -11.04 4.12
C ALA A 299 -6.36 -11.43 3.99
N ALA A 300 -6.70 -12.23 2.97
CA ALA A 300 -8.03 -12.84 2.94
C ALA A 300 -8.15 -13.73 4.19
N VAL A 301 -9.11 -13.41 5.06
CA VAL A 301 -9.50 -14.34 6.12
C VAL A 301 -10.05 -15.55 5.38
N ALA A 302 -9.41 -16.71 5.51
CA ALA A 302 -10.03 -17.93 5.03
C ALA A 302 -11.36 -18.06 5.77
N GLU A 303 -12.48 -17.93 5.06
CA GLU A 303 -13.78 -18.31 5.61
C GLU A 303 -13.67 -19.80 5.94
N THR A 304 -13.43 -20.13 7.21
CA THR A 304 -13.74 -21.45 7.73
C THR A 304 -15.24 -21.61 7.60
N SER A 305 -15.66 -22.24 6.51
CA SER A 305 -17.01 -22.77 6.38
C SER A 305 -17.24 -23.72 7.56
N ALA A 306 -18.17 -23.36 8.43
CA ALA A 306 -18.70 -24.23 9.47
C ALA A 306 -19.58 -25.32 8.86
#